data_AF-A0A923YNX6-F1
#
_entry.id   AF-A0A923YNX6-F1
#
_cell.length_a   1.000
_cell.length_b   1.000
_cell.length_c   1.000
_cell.angle_alpha   90.00
_cell.angle_beta   90.00
_cell.angle_gamma   90.00
#
_symmetry.space_group_name_H-M   'P 1'
#
loop_
_entity.id
_entity.type
_entity.pdbx_description
1 polymer ?
#
loop_
_entity_poly.entity_id
_entity_poly.type
_entity_poly.pdbx_seq_one_letter_code
_entity_poly.pdbx_strand_id
1 'polypeptide(L)'
;MTLRSLLPLLLTLGASGALAQDSGEQQDVDRVVVRKAERTLALIDAEGRTLRIYHGIQLGNPNGPKQFQGDRRTPEGEYRIDYGNPDSAYHLSLHITYPSAQDTAFARAQGRPP
;
A
#
# COMPACT_ATOMS: atom_id res chain seq x y z
N MET A 1 43.38 63.24 -23.64
CA MET A 1 42.82 63.30 -22.27
C MET A 1 41.44 62.67 -22.30
N THR A 2 41.30 61.56 -21.56
CA THR A 2 40.10 60.80 -21.09
C THR A 2 38.73 61.20 -21.67
N LEU A 3 37.83 60.28 -22.02
CA LEU A 3 37.00 59.61 -21.01
C LEU A 3 36.07 58.50 -21.59
N ARG A 4 36.19 57.30 -21.00
CA ARG A 4 35.16 56.31 -20.59
C ARG A 4 34.12 55.75 -21.58
N SER A 5 34.29 54.46 -21.83
CA SER A 5 33.27 53.46 -22.19
C SER A 5 32.05 53.48 -21.26
N LEU A 6 30.86 53.28 -21.83
CA LEU A 6 29.64 52.85 -21.13
C LEU A 6 28.98 51.73 -21.96
N LEU A 7 29.18 50.49 -21.52
CA LEU A 7 28.42 49.31 -21.95
C LEU A 7 26.97 49.44 -21.43
N PRO A 8 25.92 49.24 -22.25
CA PRO A 8 24.59 49.03 -21.71
C PRO A 8 24.49 47.61 -21.13
N LEU A 9 24.21 47.61 -19.84
CA LEU A 9 23.86 46.52 -18.93
C LEU A 9 22.80 45.59 -19.54
N LEU A 10 23.19 44.36 -19.88
CA LEU A 10 22.29 43.27 -20.29
C LEU A 10 21.62 42.70 -19.02
N LEU A 11 20.37 43.09 -18.77
CA LEU A 11 19.56 42.58 -17.66
C LEU A 11 18.99 41.21 -18.05
N THR A 12 19.71 40.13 -17.73
CA THR A 12 19.19 38.77 -17.87
C THR A 12 18.19 38.48 -16.75
N LEU A 13 16.90 38.51 -17.11
CA LEU A 13 15.80 38.09 -16.25
C LEU A 13 15.86 36.55 -16.09
N GLY A 14 16.60 36.09 -15.09
CA GLY A 14 16.61 34.69 -14.68
C GLY A 14 15.33 34.34 -13.93
N ALA A 15 14.29 33.91 -14.65
CA ALA A 15 13.17 33.22 -14.04
C ALA A 15 13.59 31.77 -13.73
N SER A 16 14.21 31.55 -12.57
CA SER A 16 14.36 30.21 -12.02
C SER A 16 12.97 29.69 -11.64
N GLY A 17 12.35 28.95 -12.56
CA GLY A 17 11.21 28.10 -12.23
C GLY A 17 11.64 27.15 -11.12
N ALA A 18 11.09 27.34 -9.92
CA ALA A 18 11.16 26.37 -8.86
C ALA A 18 10.39 25.14 -9.34
N LEU A 19 11.11 24.18 -9.93
CA LEU A 19 10.62 22.83 -10.06
C LEU A 19 10.48 22.32 -8.63
N ALA A 20 9.23 22.34 -8.12
CA ALA A 20 8.89 21.59 -6.93
C ALA A 20 9.16 20.12 -7.26
N GLN A 21 10.35 19.65 -6.89
CA GLN A 21 10.62 18.23 -6.80
C GLN A 21 9.76 17.72 -5.65
N ASP A 22 8.60 17.17 -6.00
CA ASP A 22 7.90 16.22 -5.14
C ASP A 22 8.74 14.95 -5.09
N SER A 23 9.89 15.04 -4.43
CA SER A 23 10.61 13.89 -3.93
C SER A 23 9.84 13.40 -2.71
N GLY A 24 8.64 12.87 -2.96
CA GLY A 24 7.92 12.12 -1.94
C GLY A 24 8.88 11.05 -1.46
N GLU A 25 9.35 11.17 -0.21
CA GLU A 25 10.15 10.12 0.41
C GLU A 25 9.36 8.82 0.26
N GLN A 26 9.91 7.89 -0.52
CA GLN A 26 9.33 6.58 -0.66
C GLN A 26 9.54 5.87 0.67
N GLN A 27 8.53 5.93 1.53
CA GLN A 27 8.57 5.29 2.84
C GLN A 27 8.42 3.77 2.63
N ASP A 28 9.41 3.01 3.08
CA ASP A 28 9.40 1.56 2.97
C ASP A 28 8.33 0.97 3.89
N VAL A 29 7.37 0.26 3.30
CA VAL A 29 6.30 -0.44 4.01
C VAL A 29 6.73 -1.88 4.27
N ASP A 30 6.68 -2.31 5.53
CA ASP A 30 6.98 -3.69 5.93
C ASP A 30 5.71 -4.52 6.13
N ARG A 31 4.66 -3.95 6.74
CA ARG A 31 3.41 -4.66 7.05
C ARG A 31 2.17 -3.90 6.63
N VAL A 32 1.17 -4.66 6.23
CA VAL A 32 -0.22 -4.21 6.07
C VAL A 32 -1.04 -4.80 7.21
N VAL A 33 -1.57 -3.95 8.09
CA VAL A 33 -2.39 -4.37 9.23
C VAL A 33 -3.85 -4.05 8.95
N VAL A 34 -4.67 -5.09 8.83
CA VAL A 34 -6.12 -4.96 8.62
C VAL A 34 -6.86 -5.20 9.92
N ARG A 35 -7.58 -4.19 10.40
CA ARG A 35 -8.48 -4.32 11.57
C ARG A 35 -9.91 -4.42 11.06
N LYS A 36 -10.40 -5.65 10.92
CA LYS A 36 -11.69 -5.95 10.27
C LYS A 36 -12.88 -5.23 10.92
N ALA A 37 -12.96 -5.25 12.26
CA ALA A 37 -14.05 -4.62 13.00
C ALA A 37 -14.09 -3.09 12.79
N GLU A 38 -12.92 -2.47 12.72
CA GLU A 38 -12.76 -1.02 12.53
C GLU A 38 -12.84 -0.61 11.06
N ARG A 39 -12.79 -1.58 10.12
CA ARG A 39 -12.66 -1.34 8.67
C ARG A 39 -11.50 -0.41 8.33
N THR A 40 -10.34 -0.68 8.92
CA THR A 40 -9.11 0.06 8.67
C THR A 40 -8.01 -0.84 8.11
N LEU A 41 -7.20 -0.26 7.24
CA LEU A 41 -5.95 -0.82 6.73
C LEU A 41 -4.83 0.17 7.05
N ALA A 42 -3.86 -0.25 7.84
CA ALA A 42 -2.69 0.54 8.19
C ALA A 42 -1.44 0.00 7.48
N LEU A 43 -0.63 0.92 6.93
CA LEU A 43 0.71 0.63 6.43
C LEU A 43 1.71 0.92 7.55
N ILE A 44 2.53 -0.07 7.88
CA ILE A 44 3.47 -0.03 9.00
C ILE A 44 4.89 -0.27 8.47
N ASP A 45 5.87 0.50 8.95
CA ASP A 45 7.30 0.28 8.63
C ASP A 45 7.95 -0.81 9.49
N ALA A 46 9.24 -1.06 9.27
CA ALA A 46 10.02 -2.05 10.00
C ALA A 46 10.17 -1.72 11.50
N GLU A 47 10.07 -0.45 11.89
CA GLU A 47 10.11 -0.01 13.29
C GLU A 47 8.74 -0.11 13.99
N GLY A 48 7.69 -0.48 13.27
CA GLY A 48 6.32 -0.59 13.80
C GLY A 48 5.55 0.72 13.82
N ARG A 49 6.03 1.78 13.17
CA ARG A 49 5.34 3.07 13.08
C ARG A 49 4.29 3.02 11.98
N THR A 50 3.15 3.65 12.25
CA THR A 50 2.09 3.78 11.25
C THR A 50 2.43 4.90 10.27
N LEU A 51 2.68 4.52 9.02
CA LEU A 51 2.94 5.45 7.91
C LEU A 51 1.64 6.02 7.37
N ARG A 52 0.60 5.18 7.25
CA ARG A 52 -0.70 5.59 6.71
C ARG A 52 -1.84 4.71 7.21
N ILE A 53 -3.03 5.30 7.35
CA ILE A 53 -4.28 4.59 7.65
C ILE A 53 -5.32 4.91 6.57
N TYR A 54 -5.95 3.85 6.05
CA TYR A 54 -7.10 3.92 5.17
C TYR A 54 -8.34 3.48 5.95
N HIS A 55 -9.42 4.25 5.83
CA HIS A 55 -10.69 4.00 6.52
C HIS A 55 -11.76 3.54 5.53
N GLY A 56 -12.76 2.81 6.02
CA GLY A 56 -13.92 2.41 5.23
C GLY A 56 -13.62 1.34 4.18
N ILE A 57 -12.56 0.55 4.38
CA ILE A 57 -12.21 -0.54 3.46
C ILE A 57 -13.33 -1.56 3.38
N GLN A 58 -13.51 -2.15 2.20
CA GLN A 58 -14.50 -3.21 1.98
C GLN A 58 -13.86 -4.57 2.24
N LEU A 59 -14.59 -5.42 2.96
CA LEU A 59 -14.16 -6.75 3.36
C LEU A 59 -15.32 -7.73 3.12
N GLY A 60 -15.02 -9.02 3.23
CA GLY A 60 -16.05 -10.04 3.26
C GLY A 60 -16.95 -9.95 4.51
N ASN A 61 -17.74 -10.99 4.73
CA ASN A 61 -18.54 -11.20 5.93
C ASN A 61 -17.66 -10.99 7.19
N PRO A 62 -18.04 -10.06 8.10
CA PRO A 62 -17.22 -9.68 9.24
C PRO A 62 -17.25 -10.71 10.39
N ASN A 63 -18.12 -11.72 10.32
CA ASN A 63 -18.32 -12.67 11.41
C ASN A 63 -17.23 -13.75 11.43
N GLY A 64 -16.12 -13.44 12.07
CA GLY A 64 -15.00 -14.35 12.30
C GLY A 64 -14.10 -14.57 11.07
N PRO A 65 -13.07 -15.44 11.21
CA PRO A 65 -12.14 -15.74 10.14
C PRO A 65 -12.79 -16.57 9.03
N LYS A 66 -12.17 -16.48 7.84
CA LYS A 66 -12.41 -17.40 6.75
C LYS A 66 -12.09 -18.84 7.17
N GLN A 67 -12.95 -19.77 6.81
CA GLN A 67 -12.89 -21.18 7.20
C GLN A 67 -12.87 -22.13 5.99
N PHE A 68 -13.47 -21.75 4.87
CA PHE A 68 -13.49 -22.56 3.64
C PHE A 68 -13.98 -21.75 2.43
N GLN A 69 -13.83 -22.28 1.22
CA GLN A 69 -14.35 -21.65 0.01
C GLN A 69 -15.88 -21.40 0.10
N GLY A 70 -16.30 -20.21 -0.31
CA GLY A 70 -17.73 -19.83 -0.41
C GLY A 70 -18.37 -19.27 0.88
N ASP A 71 -17.66 -19.24 2.01
CA ASP A 71 -18.16 -18.62 3.26
C ASP A 71 -18.20 -17.08 3.24
N ARG A 72 -17.62 -16.48 2.18
CA ARG A 72 -17.53 -15.04 1.94
C ARG A 72 -16.81 -14.26 3.05
N ARG A 73 -15.99 -14.89 3.89
CA ARG A 73 -15.26 -14.21 4.97
C ARG A 73 -13.85 -13.80 4.53
N THR A 74 -13.32 -12.74 5.15
CA THR A 74 -11.90 -12.37 5.04
C THR A 74 -11.09 -13.16 6.09
N PRO A 75 -9.94 -13.78 5.73
CA PRO A 75 -9.07 -14.47 6.68
C PRO A 75 -8.63 -13.58 7.85
N GLU A 76 -8.27 -14.21 8.97
CA GLU A 76 -7.62 -13.55 10.11
C GLU A 76 -6.39 -14.37 10.50
N GLY A 77 -5.25 -13.70 10.65
CA GLY A 77 -3.97 -14.35 10.86
C GLY A 77 -2.85 -13.57 10.18
N GLU A 78 -1.64 -14.11 10.26
CA GLU A 78 -0.49 -13.54 9.55
C GLU A 78 -0.30 -14.26 8.21
N TYR A 79 -0.28 -13.47 7.14
CA TYR A 79 -0.08 -13.93 5.77
C TYR A 79 0.95 -13.04 5.09
N ARG A 80 1.65 -13.58 4.10
CA ARG A 80 2.60 -12.83 3.28
C ARG A 80 1.96 -12.45 1.97
N ILE A 81 2.24 -11.25 1.47
CA ILE A 81 2.01 -10.93 0.06
C ILE A 81 3.14 -11.58 -0.73
N ASP A 82 2.81 -12.53 -1.60
CA ASP A 82 3.78 -13.37 -2.33
C ASP A 82 3.70 -13.15 -3.85
N TYR A 83 2.64 -12.53 -4.34
CA TYR A 83 2.48 -12.20 -5.75
C TYR A 83 1.65 -10.94 -5.95
N GLY A 84 2.10 -10.07 -6.86
CA GLY A 84 1.30 -8.98 -7.40
C GLY A 84 0.94 -9.31 -8.84
N ASN A 85 -0.35 -9.30 -9.17
CA ASN A 85 -0.86 -9.57 -10.51
C ASN A 85 -0.74 -8.30 -11.38
N PRO A 86 0.19 -8.27 -12.35
CA PRO A 86 0.39 -7.13 -13.24
C PRO A 86 -0.73 -6.99 -14.28
N ASP A 87 -1.42 -8.09 -14.59
CA ASP A 87 -2.46 -8.16 -15.62
C ASP A 87 -3.86 -7.95 -15.02
N SER A 88 -3.94 -7.35 -13.83
CA SER A 88 -5.22 -7.14 -13.16
C SER A 88 -6.09 -6.17 -13.96
N ALA A 89 -7.36 -6.54 -14.17
CA ALA A 89 -8.38 -5.62 -14.68
C ALA A 89 -8.79 -4.54 -13.64
N TYR A 90 -8.24 -4.59 -12.43
CA TYR A 90 -8.52 -3.67 -11.33
C TYR A 90 -7.23 -3.02 -10.80
N HIS A 91 -7.39 -2.03 -9.91
CA HIS A 91 -6.25 -1.31 -9.33
C HIS A 91 -5.53 -2.17 -8.29
N LEU A 92 -4.40 -2.75 -8.71
CA LEU A 92 -3.53 -3.61 -7.91
C LEU A 92 -4.25 -4.88 -7.42
N SER A 93 -3.64 -6.04 -7.64
CA SER A 93 -4.19 -7.30 -7.16
C SER A 93 -3.07 -8.09 -6.51
N LEU A 94 -3.10 -8.11 -5.19
CA LEU A 94 -2.08 -8.74 -4.36
C LEU A 94 -2.62 -10.07 -3.85
N HIS A 95 -1.89 -11.14 -4.12
CA HIS A 95 -2.12 -12.45 -3.54
C HIS A 95 -1.51 -12.49 -2.13
N ILE A 96 -2.15 -13.23 -1.23
CA ILE A 96 -1.62 -13.54 0.09
C ILE A 96 -1.51 -15.04 0.28
N THR A 97 -0.63 -15.49 1.16
CA THR A 97 -0.41 -16.92 1.47
C THR A 97 -1.55 -17.59 2.27
N TYR A 98 -2.81 -17.19 2.05
CA TYR A 98 -3.99 -17.95 2.47
C TYR A 98 -4.34 -18.97 1.37
N PRO A 99 -4.74 -20.21 1.70
CA PRO A 99 -4.87 -20.77 3.04
C PRO A 99 -3.52 -21.19 3.63
N SER A 100 -3.34 -20.99 4.94
CA SER A 100 -2.24 -21.62 5.68
C SER A 100 -2.46 -23.14 5.83
N ALA A 101 -1.46 -23.84 6.36
CA ALA A 101 -1.60 -25.26 6.69
C ALA A 101 -2.75 -25.51 7.70
N GLN A 102 -2.94 -24.59 8.67
CA GLN A 102 -4.01 -24.68 9.65
C GLN A 102 -5.38 -24.43 9.01
N ASP A 103 -5.49 -23.41 8.15
CA ASP A 103 -6.73 -23.11 7.41
C ASP A 103 -7.13 -24.30 6.54
N THR A 104 -6.15 -24.89 5.86
CA THR A 104 -6.34 -26.08 5.02
C THR A 104 -6.80 -27.29 5.83
N ALA A 105 -6.17 -27.55 6.98
CA ALA A 105 -6.56 -28.65 7.86
C ALA A 105 -7.97 -28.47 8.40
N PHE A 106 -8.33 -27.24 8.81
CA PHE A 106 -9.67 -26.92 9.30
C PHE A 106 -10.73 -27.18 8.23
N ALA A 107 -10.56 -26.63 7.02
CA ALA A 107 -11.52 -26.82 5.93
C ALA A 107 -11.74 -28.31 5.60
N ARG A 108 -10.64 -29.07 5.50
CA ARG A 108 -10.68 -30.51 5.24
C ARG A 108 -11.39 -31.29 6.34
N ALA A 109 -11.17 -30.95 7.61
CA ALA A 109 -11.87 -31.57 8.74
C ALA A 109 -13.39 -31.33 8.70
N GLN A 110 -13.83 -30.25 8.06
CA GLN A 110 -15.25 -29.96 7.81
C GLN A 110 -15.78 -30.59 6.49
N GLY A 111 -14.96 -31.35 5.76
CA GLY A 111 -15.31 -31.89 4.45
C GLY A 111 -15.51 -30.82 3.36
N ARG A 112 -14.85 -29.66 3.51
CA ARG A 112 -14.98 -28.50 2.62
C ARG A 112 -13.65 -28.20 1.91
N PRO A 113 -13.69 -27.61 0.70
CA PRO A 113 -12.49 -27.05 0.09
C PRO A 113 -12.01 -25.81 0.88
N PRO A 114 -10.70 -25.62 1.07
CA PRO A 114 -10.15 -24.46 1.79
C PRO A 114 -10.38 -23.11 1.10
#